data_AF-A0A928XVN8-F1
#
_entry.id   AF-A0A928XVN8-F1
#
_cell.length_a   1.000
_cell.length_b   1.000
_cell.length_c   1.000
_cell.angle_alpha   90.00
_cell.angle_beta   90.00
_cell.angle_gamma   90.00
#
_symmetry.space_group_name_H-M   'P 1'
#
loop_
_entity.id
_entity.type
_entity.pdbx_description
1 polymer ?
#
loop_
_entity_poly.entity_id
_entity_poly.type
_entity_poly.pdbx_seq_one_letter_code
_entity_poly.pdbx_strand_id
1 'polypeptide(L)'
;MAGDIVYFDLETRRTANDVGGWGNKHKMGISVACTYSTKLGEYMIYTEDEAQALIDQLRRADLVVGFNHVGFDYEVLMGHCLFDFRDQLHDLDLLTDLEKALGHRIKLDAVAAATLGTGKTADGLDALKWWQQGEVAKIAEYCCYDVKVTKCVHEFGMEHGFVKYHDRNGREQSVKVNWRR
;
A
#
# COMPACT_ATOMS: atom_id res chain seq x y z
N MET A 1 -15.46 19.89 -7.75
CA MET A 1 -15.05 18.57 -8.28
C MET A 1 -14.47 17.82 -7.10
N ALA A 2 -14.84 16.55 -6.90
CA ALA A 2 -14.19 15.73 -5.88
C ALA A 2 -12.70 15.58 -6.23
N GLY A 3 -11.81 15.64 -5.24
CA GLY A 3 -10.37 15.44 -5.45
C GLY A 3 -10.04 14.01 -5.90
N ASP A 4 -8.88 13.83 -6.51
CA ASP A 4 -8.35 12.54 -6.93
C ASP A 4 -7.58 11.88 -5.78
N ILE A 5 -8.16 10.83 -5.22
CA ILE A 5 -7.49 9.96 -4.25
C ILE A 5 -6.86 8.83 -5.04
N VAL A 6 -5.55 8.69 -4.94
CA VAL A 6 -4.80 7.59 -5.56
C VAL A 6 -4.43 6.58 -4.48
N TYR A 7 -4.99 5.39 -4.58
CA TYR A 7 -4.57 4.25 -3.76
C TYR A 7 -3.37 3.59 -4.39
N PHE A 8 -2.39 3.18 -3.60
CA PHE A 8 -1.08 2.76 -4.11
C PHE A 8 -0.47 1.62 -3.29
N ASP A 9 0.19 0.71 -4.01
CA ASP A 9 1.01 -0.37 -3.47
C ASP A 9 2.09 -0.77 -4.51
N LEU A 10 3.23 -1.30 -4.05
CA LEU A 10 4.21 -1.93 -4.91
C LEU A 10 4.78 -3.24 -4.36
N GLU A 11 5.19 -4.08 -5.31
CA GLU A 11 5.92 -5.30 -5.09
C GLU A 11 7.37 -5.18 -5.53
N THR A 12 8.26 -5.90 -4.84
CA THR A 12 9.70 -5.78 -5.04
C THR A 12 10.30 -6.96 -5.80
N ARG A 13 11.46 -6.72 -6.44
CA ARG A 13 12.22 -7.77 -7.14
C ARG A 13 13.14 -8.55 -6.21
N ARG A 14 13.49 -7.96 -5.06
CA ARG A 14 14.57 -8.42 -4.16
C ARG A 14 14.13 -8.27 -2.71
N THR A 15 14.54 -9.20 -1.87
CA THR A 15 14.32 -9.12 -0.41
C THR A 15 15.23 -8.07 0.24
N ALA A 16 14.94 -7.72 1.49
CA ALA A 16 15.84 -6.91 2.31
C ALA A 16 17.24 -7.56 2.43
N ASN A 17 17.33 -8.89 2.49
CA ASN A 17 18.62 -9.59 2.59
C ASN A 17 19.44 -9.45 1.30
N ASP A 18 18.79 -9.54 0.13
CA ASP A 18 19.46 -9.42 -1.17
C ASP A 18 20.11 -8.04 -1.38
N VAL A 19 19.57 -7.01 -0.72
CA VAL A 19 20.08 -5.63 -0.80
C VAL A 19 20.96 -5.23 0.38
N GLY A 20 21.27 -6.16 1.30
CA GLY A 20 22.12 -5.90 2.46
C GLY A 20 21.41 -5.19 3.63
N GLY A 21 20.11 -5.39 3.78
CA GLY A 21 19.30 -4.97 4.92
C GLY A 21 18.26 -3.88 4.61
N TRP A 22 17.37 -3.64 5.58
CA TRP A 22 16.23 -2.71 5.47
C TRP A 22 16.61 -1.22 5.28
N GLY A 23 17.89 -0.86 5.41
CA GLY A 23 18.38 0.48 5.06
C GLY A 23 18.61 0.69 3.55
N ASN A 24 18.54 -0.38 2.76
CA ASN A 24 18.81 -0.37 1.32
C ASN A 24 17.55 -0.59 0.46
N LYS A 25 16.36 -0.18 0.92
CA LYS A 25 15.09 -0.44 0.22
C LYS A 25 15.07 0.11 -1.22
N HIS A 26 15.70 1.25 -1.48
CA HIS A 26 15.88 1.84 -2.82
C HIS A 26 16.60 0.93 -3.82
N LYS A 27 17.29 -0.12 -3.35
CA LYS A 27 17.94 -1.13 -4.21
C LYS A 27 17.05 -2.34 -4.47
N MET A 28 15.87 -2.44 -3.85
CA MET A 28 15.01 -3.63 -3.97
C MET A 28 14.45 -3.76 -5.39
N GLY A 29 14.19 -2.64 -6.05
CA GLY A 29 13.61 -2.58 -7.40
C GLY A 29 12.14 -3.02 -7.44
N ILE A 30 11.44 -2.64 -8.49
CA ILE A 30 9.98 -2.77 -8.61
C ILE A 30 9.62 -3.93 -9.54
N SER A 31 8.96 -4.98 -9.04
CA SER A 31 8.45 -6.04 -9.91
C SER A 31 7.15 -5.58 -10.57
N VAL A 32 6.19 -5.13 -9.76
CA VAL A 32 4.94 -4.49 -10.19
C VAL A 32 4.58 -3.40 -9.19
N ALA A 33 4.03 -2.29 -9.65
CA ALA A 33 3.30 -1.35 -8.81
C ALA A 33 1.87 -1.21 -9.32
N CYS A 34 0.93 -0.95 -8.42
CA CYS A 34 -0.47 -0.77 -8.77
C CYS A 34 -1.00 0.53 -8.16
N THR A 35 -1.86 1.22 -8.93
CA THR A 35 -2.67 2.31 -8.39
C THR A 35 -4.14 2.14 -8.71
N TYR A 36 -5.00 2.77 -7.92
CA TYR A 36 -6.39 3.05 -8.27
C TYR A 36 -6.68 4.53 -8.08
N SER A 37 -7.12 5.23 -9.13
CA SER A 37 -7.51 6.65 -9.06
C SER A 37 -9.02 6.78 -8.93
N THR A 38 -9.51 7.54 -7.95
CA THR A 38 -10.95 7.83 -7.82
C THR A 38 -11.47 8.73 -8.94
N LYS A 39 -10.60 9.56 -9.55
CA LYS A 39 -10.96 10.41 -10.68
C LYS A 39 -11.12 9.63 -11.98
N LEU A 40 -10.23 8.66 -12.24
CA LEU A 40 -10.28 7.81 -13.43
C LEU A 40 -11.22 6.62 -13.26
N GLY A 41 -11.40 6.13 -12.03
CA GLY A 41 -12.22 4.96 -11.72
C GLY A 41 -11.59 3.64 -12.14
N GLU A 42 -10.28 3.61 -12.41
CA GLU A 42 -9.57 2.46 -12.96
C GLU A 42 -8.28 2.14 -12.18
N TYR A 43 -7.85 0.88 -12.32
CA TYR A 43 -6.55 0.43 -11.84
C TYR A 43 -5.50 0.65 -12.93
N MET A 44 -4.32 1.11 -12.54
CA MET A 44 -3.14 1.18 -13.41
C MET A 44 -2.05 0.28 -12.85
N ILE A 45 -1.38 -0.45 -13.72
CA ILE A 45 -0.28 -1.35 -13.39
C ILE A 45 0.99 -0.78 -14.03
N TYR A 46 2.08 -0.75 -13.26
CA TYR A 46 3.36 -0.21 -13.68
C TYR A 46 4.46 -1.24 -13.49
N THR A 47 5.32 -1.34 -14.48
CA THR A 47 6.64 -1.98 -14.36
C THR A 47 7.68 -0.97 -13.89
N GLU A 48 8.89 -1.44 -13.53
CA GLU A 48 9.99 -0.55 -13.13
C GLU A 48 10.37 0.49 -14.19
N ASP A 49 10.29 0.13 -15.48
CA ASP A 49 10.58 1.04 -16.59
C ASP A 49 9.54 2.17 -16.69
N GLU A 50 8.36 1.99 -16.08
CA GLU A 50 7.27 2.96 -16.03
C GLU A 50 7.22 3.72 -14.70
N ALA A 51 8.25 3.59 -13.84
CA ALA A 51 8.30 4.23 -12.53
C ALA A 51 8.11 5.75 -12.60
N GLN A 52 8.61 6.41 -13.65
CA GLN A 52 8.39 7.85 -13.83
C GLN A 52 6.91 8.20 -14.05
N ALA A 53 6.16 7.37 -14.78
CA ALA A 53 4.73 7.57 -15.00
C ALA A 53 3.92 7.36 -13.72
N LEU A 54 4.29 6.36 -12.91
CA LEU A 54 3.75 6.16 -11.57
C LEU A 54 4.01 7.38 -10.68
N ILE A 55 5.26 7.85 -10.61
CA ILE A 55 5.66 9.01 -9.81
C ILE A 55 4.86 10.26 -10.23
N ASP A 56 4.70 10.49 -11.54
CA ASP A 56 3.94 11.63 -12.05
C ASP A 56 2.45 11.54 -11.68
N GLN A 57 1.87 10.33 -11.61
CA GLN A 57 0.50 10.13 -11.14
C GLN A 57 0.38 10.44 -9.64
N LEU A 58 1.28 9.90 -8.81
CA LEU A 58 1.29 10.15 -7.36
C LEU A 58 1.42 11.65 -7.06
N ARG A 59 2.28 12.38 -7.80
CA ARG A 59 2.45 13.84 -7.65
C ARG A 59 1.24 14.66 -8.05
N ARG A 60 0.36 14.13 -8.89
CA ARG A 60 -0.87 14.81 -9.34
C ARG A 60 -2.07 14.50 -8.46
N ALA A 61 -1.98 13.48 -7.61
CA ALA A 61 -3.03 13.11 -6.69
C ALA A 61 -3.26 14.22 -5.65
N ASP A 62 -4.52 14.45 -5.28
CA ASP A 62 -4.85 15.34 -4.16
C ASP A 62 -4.55 14.66 -2.81
N LEU A 63 -4.58 13.32 -2.80
CA LEU A 63 -4.21 12.46 -1.68
C LEU A 63 -3.71 11.10 -2.19
N VAL A 64 -2.55 10.66 -1.71
CA VAL A 64 -2.11 9.26 -1.88
C VAL A 64 -2.45 8.47 -0.62
N VAL A 65 -3.05 7.29 -0.80
CA VAL A 65 -3.41 6.39 0.29
C VAL A 65 -2.76 5.03 0.07
N GLY A 66 -2.06 4.53 1.07
CA GLY A 66 -1.40 3.22 1.02
C GLY A 66 -1.31 2.60 2.41
N PHE A 67 -0.84 1.35 2.47
CA PHE A 67 -0.61 0.66 3.73
C PHE A 67 0.89 0.43 3.94
N ASN A 68 1.53 1.23 4.81
CA ASN A 68 2.98 1.28 4.99
C ASN A 68 3.78 1.89 3.81
N HIS A 69 3.11 2.53 2.85
CA HIS A 69 3.73 3.14 1.68
C HIS A 69 4.77 4.23 2.00
N VAL A 70 4.59 5.00 3.07
CA VAL A 70 5.58 6.03 3.46
C VAL A 70 6.85 5.40 4.02
N GLY A 71 6.72 4.28 4.75
CA GLY A 71 7.85 3.60 5.40
C GLY A 71 8.55 2.56 4.52
N PHE A 72 7.93 2.16 3.41
CA PHE A 72 8.41 1.07 2.55
C PHE A 72 8.39 1.45 1.07
N ASP A 73 7.22 1.61 0.46
CA ASP A 73 7.05 1.78 -0.98
C ASP A 73 7.78 3.03 -1.51
N TYR A 74 7.65 4.16 -0.83
CA TYR A 74 8.38 5.39 -1.16
C TYR A 74 9.89 5.20 -1.05
N GLU A 75 10.37 4.47 -0.04
CA GLU A 75 11.80 4.17 0.11
C GLU A 75 12.33 3.26 -1.02
N VAL A 76 11.48 2.41 -1.60
CA VAL A 76 11.81 1.65 -2.82
C VAL A 76 11.81 2.59 -4.03
N LEU A 77 10.78 3.43 -4.19
CA LEU A 77 10.66 4.40 -5.28
C LEU A 77 11.79 5.45 -5.29
N MET A 78 12.42 5.74 -4.15
CA MET A 78 13.61 6.60 -4.07
C MET A 78 14.77 6.11 -4.96
N GLY A 79 14.79 4.85 -5.38
CA GLY A 79 15.72 4.36 -6.40
C GLY A 79 15.51 4.95 -7.80
N HIS A 80 14.37 5.60 -8.03
CA HIS A 80 13.91 6.10 -9.33
C HIS A 80 13.65 7.62 -9.34
N CYS A 81 13.87 8.34 -8.24
CA CYS A 81 13.71 9.78 -8.15
C CYS A 81 14.80 10.46 -7.31
N LEU A 82 14.95 11.78 -7.47
CA LEU A 82 15.93 12.59 -6.74
C LEU A 82 15.32 13.45 -5.62
N PHE A 83 14.00 13.41 -5.43
CA PHE A 83 13.29 14.17 -4.41
C PHE A 83 12.65 13.24 -3.38
N ASP A 84 12.45 13.74 -2.15
CA ASP A 84 11.72 13.01 -1.11
C ASP A 84 10.21 13.17 -1.30
N PHE A 85 9.51 12.04 -1.42
CA PHE A 85 8.06 12.00 -1.57
C PHE A 85 7.32 12.63 -0.39
N ARG A 86 7.84 12.47 0.84
CA ARG A 86 7.20 12.95 2.07
C ARG A 86 7.02 14.47 2.12
N ASP A 87 7.89 15.18 1.41
CA ASP A 87 7.87 16.64 1.34
C ASP A 87 7.00 17.17 0.19
N GLN A 88 6.66 16.32 -0.79
CA GLN A 88 5.96 16.73 -2.01
C GLN A 88 4.55 16.18 -2.15
N LEU A 89 4.23 15.10 -1.45
CA LEU A 89 2.94 14.43 -1.56
C LEU A 89 2.09 14.69 -0.31
N HIS A 90 0.77 14.73 -0.53
CA HIS A 90 -0.19 14.64 0.56
C HIS A 90 -0.53 13.17 0.73
N ASP A 91 -0.08 12.58 1.84
CA ASP A 91 -0.22 11.15 2.08
C ASP A 91 -1.15 10.85 3.27
N LEU A 92 -1.79 9.68 3.19
CA LEU A 92 -2.41 8.99 4.30
C LEU A 92 -1.92 7.55 4.33
N ASP A 93 -1.01 7.27 5.26
CA ASP A 93 -0.52 5.91 5.50
C ASP A 93 -1.36 5.24 6.60
N LEU A 94 -2.19 4.27 6.19
CA LEU A 94 -3.13 3.63 7.11
C LEU A 94 -2.41 2.90 8.24
N LEU A 95 -1.24 2.29 7.97
CA LEU A 95 -0.49 1.61 9.02
C LEU A 95 0.07 2.59 10.04
N THR A 96 0.59 3.73 9.57
CA THR A 96 1.12 4.77 10.47
C THR A 96 0.04 5.29 11.41
N ASP A 97 -1.15 5.58 10.89
CA ASP A 97 -2.29 6.05 11.69
C ASP A 97 -2.77 4.98 12.68
N LEU A 98 -2.87 3.72 12.25
CA LEU A 98 -3.29 2.62 13.12
C LEU A 98 -2.24 2.31 14.18
N GLU A 99 -0.96 2.29 13.85
CA GLU A 99 0.14 2.06 14.79
C GLU A 99 0.14 3.14 15.88
N LYS A 100 -0.09 4.40 15.51
CA LYS A 100 -0.22 5.51 16.46
C LYS A 100 -1.40 5.31 17.43
N ALA A 101 -2.52 4.81 16.94
CA ALA A 101 -3.72 4.58 17.76
C ALA A 101 -3.62 3.31 18.63
N LEU A 102 -2.95 2.26 18.14
CA LEU A 102 -2.87 0.94 18.78
C LEU A 102 -1.61 0.74 19.63
N GLY A 103 -0.57 1.56 19.43
CA GLY A 103 0.74 1.41 20.06
C GLY A 103 1.57 0.23 19.53
N HIS A 104 1.16 -0.40 18.43
CA HIS A 104 1.87 -1.49 17.77
C HIS A 104 1.44 -1.62 16.30
N ARG A 105 2.32 -2.21 15.48
CA ARG A 105 2.04 -2.49 14.07
C ARG A 105 1.00 -3.59 13.90
N ILE A 106 0.19 -3.46 12.86
CA ILE A 106 -0.80 -4.45 12.46
C ILE A 106 -0.71 -4.72 10.95
N LYS A 107 -1.07 -5.93 10.51
CA LYS A 107 -1.10 -6.29 9.09
C LYS A 107 -2.40 -5.80 8.45
N LEU A 108 -2.35 -5.41 7.17
CA LEU A 108 -3.53 -5.04 6.37
C LEU A 108 -4.59 -6.13 6.45
N ASP A 109 -4.21 -7.39 6.22
CA ASP A 109 -5.09 -8.56 6.34
C ASP A 109 -5.88 -8.64 7.64
N ALA A 110 -5.24 -8.33 8.77
CA ALA A 110 -5.88 -8.44 10.07
C ALA A 110 -6.95 -7.37 10.26
N VAL A 111 -6.74 -6.18 9.69
CA VAL A 111 -7.70 -5.08 9.69
C VAL A 111 -8.81 -5.37 8.69
N ALA A 112 -8.46 -5.77 7.46
CA ALA A 112 -9.39 -6.07 6.39
C ALA A 112 -10.34 -7.22 6.75
N ALA A 113 -9.82 -8.32 7.28
CA ALA A 113 -10.63 -9.47 7.67
C ALA A 113 -11.66 -9.11 8.75
N ALA A 114 -11.26 -8.34 9.76
CA ALA A 114 -12.16 -7.93 10.83
C ALA A 114 -13.15 -6.83 10.38
N THR A 115 -12.72 -5.92 9.50
CA THR A 115 -13.52 -4.75 9.08
C THR A 115 -14.50 -5.10 7.96
N LEU A 116 -14.03 -5.82 6.95
CA LEU A 116 -14.74 -6.08 5.70
C LEU A 116 -15.26 -7.53 5.59
N GLY A 117 -14.86 -8.42 6.49
CA GLY A 117 -15.18 -9.84 6.41
C GLY A 117 -14.45 -10.58 5.28
N THR A 118 -13.41 -9.98 4.71
CA THR A 118 -12.65 -10.54 3.59
C THR A 118 -11.56 -11.52 4.07
N GLY A 119 -11.44 -12.68 3.42
CA GLY A 119 -10.36 -13.65 3.68
C GLY A 119 -9.11 -13.42 2.81
N LYS A 120 -8.00 -14.06 3.18
CA LYS A 120 -6.71 -13.99 2.47
C LYS A 120 -6.79 -14.49 1.02
N THR A 121 -6.05 -13.83 0.13
CA THR A 121 -5.78 -14.28 -1.25
C THR A 121 -4.30 -14.63 -1.50
N ALA A 122 -3.31 -13.98 -0.86
CA ALA A 122 -1.88 -14.38 -0.84
C ALA A 122 -1.07 -13.60 0.23
N ASP A 123 0.24 -13.86 0.39
CA ASP A 123 1.20 -13.12 1.24
C ASP A 123 2.31 -12.51 0.35
N GLY A 124 2.90 -11.35 0.70
CA GLY A 124 3.98 -10.71 -0.08
C GLY A 124 5.23 -11.59 -0.29
N LEU A 125 5.45 -12.63 0.51
CA LEU A 125 6.47 -13.65 0.22
C LEU A 125 6.18 -14.48 -1.04
N ASP A 126 4.93 -14.53 -1.49
CA ASP A 126 4.55 -15.20 -2.72
C ASP A 126 4.84 -14.34 -3.95
N ALA A 127 4.72 -13.01 -3.85
CA ALA A 127 5.09 -12.07 -4.92
C ALA A 127 6.56 -12.20 -5.34
N LEU A 128 7.48 -12.33 -4.37
CA LEU A 128 8.90 -12.56 -4.63
C LEU A 128 9.17 -13.91 -5.32
N LYS A 129 8.42 -14.97 -4.96
CA LYS A 129 8.54 -16.28 -5.62
C LYS A 129 8.04 -16.22 -7.06
N TRP A 130 6.89 -15.58 -7.28
CA TRP A 130 6.34 -15.37 -8.62
C TRP A 130 7.29 -14.56 -9.49
N TRP A 131 7.97 -13.56 -8.92
CA TRP A 131 9.00 -12.81 -9.65
C TRP A 131 10.13 -13.71 -10.13
N GLN A 132 10.66 -14.57 -9.24
CA GLN A 132 11.70 -15.55 -9.61
C GLN A 132 11.23 -16.55 -10.67
N GLN A 133 9.93 -16.82 -10.73
CA GLN A 133 9.30 -17.74 -11.70
C GLN A 133 8.84 -17.03 -12.99
N GLY A 134 8.96 -15.70 -13.08
CA GLY A 134 8.47 -14.91 -14.21
C GLY A 134 6.94 -14.78 -14.27
N GLU A 135 6.22 -15.09 -13.19
CA GLU A 135 4.75 -15.07 -13.11
C GLU A 135 4.19 -13.67 -12.81
N VAL A 136 4.56 -12.67 -13.63
CA VAL A 136 4.24 -11.25 -13.41
C VAL A 136 2.74 -10.98 -13.28
N ALA A 137 1.90 -11.72 -14.00
CA ALA A 137 0.44 -11.57 -13.93
C ALA A 137 -0.12 -11.85 -12.52
N LYS A 138 0.45 -12.82 -11.78
CA LYS A 138 0.02 -13.12 -10.40
C LYS A 138 0.43 -12.02 -9.43
N ILE A 139 1.62 -11.43 -9.63
CA ILE A 139 2.09 -10.28 -8.86
C ILE A 139 1.14 -9.10 -9.08
N ALA A 140 0.77 -8.83 -10.34
CA ALA A 140 -0.16 -7.76 -10.66
C ALA A 140 -1.55 -7.98 -10.07
N GLU A 141 -2.09 -9.20 -10.14
CA GLU A 141 -3.37 -9.55 -9.51
C GLU A 141 -3.34 -9.34 -8.00
N TYR A 142 -2.27 -9.78 -7.34
CA TYR A 142 -2.07 -9.61 -5.90
C TYR A 142 -1.95 -8.13 -5.51
N CYS A 143 -1.09 -7.37 -6.18
CA CYS A 143 -0.91 -5.93 -5.92
C CYS A 143 -2.22 -5.15 -6.16
N CYS A 144 -2.98 -5.47 -7.21
CA CYS A 144 -4.31 -4.89 -7.42
C CYS A 144 -5.28 -5.21 -6.27
N TYR A 145 -5.20 -6.44 -5.73
CA TYR A 145 -6.02 -6.83 -4.59
C TYR A 145 -5.64 -6.06 -3.33
N ASP A 146 -4.35 -5.86 -3.05
CA ASP A 146 -3.89 -5.08 -1.89
C ASP A 146 -4.29 -3.60 -2.00
N VAL A 147 -4.21 -3.01 -3.20
CA VAL A 147 -4.77 -1.67 -3.48
C VAL A 147 -6.28 -1.64 -3.23
N LYS A 148 -7.03 -2.64 -3.71
CA LYS A 148 -8.47 -2.75 -3.50
C LYS A 148 -8.83 -2.85 -2.02
N VAL A 149 -8.13 -3.69 -1.27
CA VAL A 149 -8.36 -3.88 0.16
C VAL A 149 -8.04 -2.61 0.94
N THR A 150 -6.92 -1.97 0.63
CA THR A 150 -6.53 -0.66 1.20
C THR A 150 -7.62 0.38 0.97
N LYS A 151 -8.14 0.46 -0.27
CA LYS A 151 -9.27 1.33 -0.62
C LYS A 151 -10.51 1.04 0.21
N CYS A 152 -10.94 -0.21 0.26
CA CYS A 152 -12.15 -0.59 1.00
C CYS A 152 -12.02 -0.33 2.51
N VAL A 153 -10.85 -0.57 3.11
CA VAL A 153 -10.59 -0.27 4.53
C VAL A 153 -10.63 1.24 4.76
N HIS A 154 -9.98 2.03 3.90
CA HIS A 154 -9.99 3.49 3.98
C HIS A 154 -11.42 4.03 3.87
N GLU A 155 -12.19 3.60 2.86
CA GLU A 155 -13.59 4.02 2.66
C GLU A 155 -14.48 3.65 3.85
N PHE A 156 -14.33 2.44 4.40
CA PHE A 156 -15.05 2.05 5.62
C PHE A 156 -14.71 2.99 6.78
N GLY A 157 -13.41 3.25 7.02
CA GLY A 157 -12.95 4.13 8.08
C GLY A 157 -13.41 5.58 7.90
N MET A 158 -13.44 6.08 6.67
CA MET A 158 -14.03 7.37 6.33
C MET A 158 -15.52 7.39 6.67
N GLU A 159 -16.28 6.39 6.25
CA GLU A 159 -17.74 6.36 6.46
C GLU A 159 -18.10 6.20 7.95
N HIS A 160 -17.40 5.33 8.68
CA HIS A 160 -17.81 4.89 10.02
C HIS A 160 -17.03 5.57 11.16
N GLY A 161 -15.86 6.16 10.88
CA GLY A 161 -14.99 6.76 11.89
C GLY A 161 -14.23 5.75 12.76
N PHE A 162 -14.24 4.47 12.38
CA PHE A 162 -13.47 3.40 13.01
C PHE A 162 -13.15 2.31 12.00
N VAL A 163 -12.17 1.48 12.30
CA VAL A 163 -11.95 0.17 11.67
C VAL A 163 -11.85 -0.91 12.73
N LYS A 164 -12.00 -2.16 12.33
CA LYS A 164 -11.92 -3.33 13.21
C LYS A 164 -10.60 -4.07 13.01
N TYR A 165 -10.19 -4.81 14.03
CA TYR A 165 -9.02 -5.69 13.96
C TYR A 165 -9.14 -6.83 14.97
N HIS A 166 -8.36 -7.90 14.79
CA HIS A 166 -8.24 -8.97 15.79
C HIS A 166 -7.06 -8.72 16.73
N ASP A 167 -7.30 -8.80 18.05
CA ASP A 167 -6.22 -8.74 19.05
C ASP A 167 -5.36 -10.02 19.05
N ARG A 168 -4.32 -10.06 19.89
CA ARG A 168 -3.42 -11.23 20.01
C ARG A 168 -4.13 -12.51 20.44
N ASN A 169 -5.34 -12.41 21.00
CA ASN A 169 -6.18 -13.53 21.42
C ASN A 169 -7.26 -13.86 20.38
N GLY A 170 -7.23 -13.24 19.19
CA GLY A 170 -8.21 -13.45 18.12
C GLY A 170 -9.56 -12.77 18.36
N ARG A 171 -9.68 -11.88 19.35
CA ARG A 171 -10.94 -11.17 19.62
C ARG A 171 -11.04 -9.95 18.74
N GLU A 172 -12.20 -9.75 18.11
CA GLU A 172 -12.50 -8.54 17.36
C GLU A 172 -12.50 -7.33 18.30
N GLN A 173 -11.79 -6.28 17.91
CA GLN A 173 -11.69 -4.99 18.55
C GLN A 173 -11.96 -3.90 17.51
N SER A 174 -12.19 -2.67 17.96
CA SER A 174 -12.36 -1.51 17.07
C SER A 174 -11.42 -0.39 17.49
N VAL A 175 -10.89 0.33 16.51
CA VAL A 175 -10.02 1.48 16.70
C VAL A 175 -10.60 2.68 15.94
N LYS A 176 -10.70 3.82 16.63
CA LYS A 176 -11.20 5.05 16.02
C LYS A 176 -10.19 5.58 15.01
N VAL A 177 -10.68 6.06 13.88
CA VAL A 177 -9.87 6.68 12.82
C VAL A 177 -10.50 8.00 12.41
N ASN A 178 -9.68 8.94 11.94
CA ASN A 178 -10.15 10.23 11.45
C ASN A 178 -9.66 10.48 10.02
N TRP A 179 -10.20 9.72 9.08
CA TRP A 179 -9.80 9.75 7.66
C TRP A 179 -10.74 10.58 6.79
N ARG A 180 -11.83 11.14 7.35
CA ARG A 180 -12.60 12.19 6.68
C ARG A 180 -11.75 13.46 6.66
N ARG A 181 -11.06 13.72 5.55
CA ARG A 181 -10.41 15.00 5.28
C ARG A 181 -11.30 15.87 4.40
#